data_AF-A0A520NXT1-F1
#
_entry.id   AF-A0A520NXT1-F1
#
_cell.length_a   1.000
_cell.length_b   1.000
_cell.length_c   1.000
_cell.angle_alpha   90.00
_cell.angle_beta   90.00
_cell.angle_gamma   90.00
#
_symmetry.space_group_name_H-M   'P 1'
#
loop_
_entity.id
_entity.type
_entity.pdbx_description
1 polymer ?
#
loop_
_entity_poly.entity_id
_entity_poly.type
_entity_poly.pdbx_seq_one_letter_code
_entity_poly.pdbx_strand_id
1 'polypeptide(L)' 'MFNSVKRAMTEKGPTPADCDLIIYDTTMATNALIETKGAKTPTPTAEGMGDAVEIAYESRFELFSGSHPRG' A
#
# COMPACT_ATOMS: atom_id res chain seq x y z
N MET A 1 5.13 8.66 -14.94
CA MET A 1 5.67 9.77 -14.13
C MET A 1 6.75 10.56 -14.87
N PHE A 2 7.94 10.00 -15.14
CA PHE A 2 9.04 10.76 -15.78
C PHE A 2 8.66 11.43 -17.10
N ASN A 3 7.94 10.75 -17.99
CA ASN A 3 7.50 11.34 -19.26
C ASN A 3 6.50 12.49 -19.05
N SER A 4 5.63 12.38 -18.05
CA SER A 4 4.65 13.41 -17.70
C SER A 4 5.34 14.67 -17.15
N VAL A 5 6.34 14.50 -16.28
CA VAL A 5 7.16 15.61 -15.74
C VAL A 5 7.96 16.28 -16.85
N LYS A 6 8.64 15.49 -17.71
CA LYS A 6 9.35 16.03 -18.87
C LYS A 6 8.44 16.86 -19.77
N ARG A 7 7.23 16.35 -20.07
CA ARG A 7 6.26 17.07 -20.89
C ARG A 7 5.86 18.40 -20.25
N ALA A 8 5.55 18.41 -18.96
CA ALA A 8 5.20 19.64 -18.26
C ALA A 8 6.33 20.69 -18.28
N MET A 9 7.58 20.25 -18.13
CA MET A 9 8.76 21.13 -18.22
C MET A 9 8.95 21.70 -19.64
N THR A 10 8.79 20.87 -20.67
CA THR A 10 8.86 21.33 -22.08
C THR A 10 7.73 22.30 -22.43
N GLU A 11 6.52 22.07 -21.92
CA GLU A 11 5.35 22.91 -22.23
C GLU A 11 5.32 24.23 -21.47
N LYS A 12 5.87 24.28 -20.24
CA LYS A 12 5.72 25.44 -19.34
C LYS A 12 7.01 26.17 -19.00
N GLY A 13 8.18 25.63 -19.37
CA GLY A 13 9.48 26.27 -19.19
C GLY A 13 10.21 26.13 -17.83
N PRO A 14 9.67 25.57 -16.73
CA PRO A 14 10.49 25.36 -15.54
C PRO A 14 11.50 24.24 -15.79
N THR A 15 12.71 24.45 -15.30
CA THR A 15 13.77 23.44 -15.24
C THR A 15 13.62 22.61 -13.97
N PRO A 16 14.25 21.42 -13.89
CA PRO A 16 14.27 20.65 -12.64
C PRO A 16 14.83 21.42 -11.43
N ALA A 17 15.70 22.42 -11.66
CA ALA A 17 16.28 23.24 -10.61
C ALA A 17 15.28 24.24 -10.01
N ASP A 18 14.16 24.51 -10.70
CA ASP A 18 13.10 25.41 -10.23
C ASP A 18 12.06 24.69 -9.34
N CYS A 19 12.26 23.39 -9.06
CA CYS A 19 11.34 22.56 -8.30
C CYS A 19 11.97 22.11 -6.97
N ASP A 20 11.55 22.72 -5.87
CA ASP A 20 12.04 22.34 -4.52
C ASP A 20 11.38 21.07 -3.96
N LEU A 21 10.20 20.69 -4.48
CA LEU A 21 9.40 19.58 -3.98
C LEU A 21 8.68 18.85 -5.11
N ILE A 22 8.70 17.52 -5.04
CA ILE A 22 7.86 16.65 -5.87
C ILE A 22 6.97 15.82 -4.96
N ILE A 23 5.66 15.99 -5.10
CA ILE A 23 4.66 15.15 -4.43
C ILE A 23 4.14 14.14 -5.47
N TYR A 24 4.12 12.86 -5.10
CA TYR A 24 3.62 11.80 -5.96
C TYR A 24 2.65 10.90 -5.21
N ASP A 25 1.36 11.12 -5.48
CA ASP A 25 0.30 10.24 -5.00
C ASP A 25 0.05 9.15 -6.05
N THR A 26 0.08 7.89 -5.62
CA THR A 26 -0.13 6.73 -6.50
C THR A 26 -0.90 5.64 -5.78
N THR A 27 -1.59 4.81 -6.55
CA THR A 27 -2.29 3.64 -6.05
C THR A 27 -1.43 2.37 -6.10
N MET A 28 -0.19 2.44 -6.59
CA MET A 28 0.67 1.25 -6.75
C MET A 28 0.80 0.43 -5.46
N ALA A 29 0.98 1.08 -4.31
CA ALA A 29 1.08 0.40 -3.02
C ALA A 29 -0.23 -0.33 -2.67
N THR A 30 -1.37 0.36 -2.81
CA THR A 30 -2.70 -0.21 -2.58
C THR A 30 -2.99 -1.38 -3.52
N ASN A 31 -2.68 -1.23 -4.81
CA ASN A 31 -2.88 -2.28 -5.80
C ASN A 31 -1.99 -3.49 -5.51
N ALA A 32 -0.73 -3.28 -5.15
CA ALA A 32 0.17 -4.36 -4.78
C ALA A 32 -0.31 -5.13 -3.52
N LEU A 33 -0.92 -4.43 -2.56
CA LEU A 33 -1.52 -5.06 -1.37
C LEU A 33 -2.74 -5.92 -1.74
N ILE A 34 -3.67 -5.39 -2.54
CA ILE A 34 -4.87 -6.12 -2.98
C ILE A 34 -4.49 -7.33 -3.84
N GLU A 35 -3.52 -7.16 -4.73
CA GLU A 35 -3.06 -8.22 -5.64
C GLU A 35 -2.05 -9.18 -4.98
N THR A 36 -1.70 -8.98 -3.70
CA THR A 36 -0.68 -9.75 -2.96
C THR A 36 0.67 -9.83 -3.68
N LYS A 37 1.05 -8.77 -4.41
CA LYS A 37 2.30 -8.69 -5.21
C LYS A 37 3.50 -8.12 -4.42
N GLY A 38 3.53 -8.33 -3.11
CA GLY A 38 4.63 -7.90 -2.24
C GLY A 38 5.85 -8.82 -2.29
N ALA A 39 6.99 -8.34 -1.78
CA ALA A 39 8.15 -9.19 -1.52
C ALA A 39 7.90 -10.07 -0.28
N LYS A 40 8.37 -11.33 -0.32
CA LYS A 40 8.38 -12.20 0.87
C LYS A 40 9.26 -11.55 1.93
N THR A 41 8.63 -11.07 3.00
CA THR A 41 9.29 -10.34 4.09
C THR A 41 9.16 -11.15 5.37
N PRO A 42 10.27 -11.57 6.01
CA PRO A 42 10.20 -12.29 7.28
C PRO A 42 9.81 -11.35 8.42
N THR A 43 8.92 -11.80 9.28
CA THR A 43 8.52 -11.08 10.50
C THR A 43 9.19 -11.75 11.71
N PRO A 44 10.18 -11.13 12.36
CA PRO A 44 10.77 -11.68 13.58
C PRO A 44 9.75 -11.63 14.72
N THR A 45 9.65 -12.72 15.49
CA THR A 45 8.75 -12.83 16.64
C THR A 45 9.51 -13.41 17.84
N ALA A 46 9.09 -13.02 19.04
CA ALA A 46 9.57 -13.67 20.25
C ALA A 46 9.01 -15.10 20.33
N GLU A 47 9.70 -15.96 21.07
CA GLU A 47 9.27 -17.34 21.28
C GLU A 47 7.84 -17.38 21.83
N GLY A 48 6.97 -18.14 21.16
CA GLY A 48 5.56 -18.28 21.53
C GLY A 48 4.62 -17.15 21.07
N MET A 49 5.07 -16.18 20.26
CA MET A 49 4.23 -15.05 19.78
C MET A 49 4.00 -15.05 18.26
N GLY A 50 4.43 -16.09 17.54
CA GLY A 50 4.36 -16.16 16.08
C GLY A 50 2.95 -16.30 15.49
N ASP A 51 2.02 -16.81 16.28
CA ASP A 51 0.62 -17.09 15.93
C ASP A 51 -0.30 -15.86 16.02
N ALA A 52 0.12 -14.82 16.77
CA ALA A 52 -0.67 -13.62 16.99
C ALA A 52 -1.11 -12.91 15.69
N VAL A 53 -0.30 -12.99 14.63
CA VAL A 53 -0.66 -12.42 13.31
C VAL A 53 -1.80 -13.21 12.68
N GLU A 54 -1.77 -14.54 12.74
CA GLU A 54 -2.80 -15.41 12.17
C GLU A 54 -4.14 -15.24 12.92
N ILE A 55 -4.10 -15.23 14.25
CA ILE A 55 -5.27 -14.98 15.11
C ILE A 55 -5.88 -13.60 14.81
N ALA A 56 -5.04 -12.57 14.58
CA ALA A 56 -5.51 -11.24 14.21
C ALA A 56 -6.17 -11.21 12.82
N TYR A 57 -5.73 -12.06 11.89
CA TYR A 57 -6.40 -12.22 10.59
C TYR A 57 -7.77 -12.90 10.74
N GLU A 58 -7.87 -13.98 11.50
CA GLU A 58 -9.13 -14.70 11.76
C GLU A 58 -10.17 -13.80 12.46
N SER A 59 -9.76 -13.08 13.50
CA SER A 59 -10.62 -12.16 14.25
C SER A 59 -11.20 -11.05 13.37
N ARG A 60 -10.41 -10.56 12.39
CA ARG A 60 -10.90 -9.57 11.42
C ARG A 60 -11.92 -10.15 10.46
N PHE A 61 -11.79 -11.41 10.06
CA PHE A 61 -12.78 -12.05 9.20
C PHE A 61 -14.14 -12.13 9.90
N GLU A 62 -14.18 -12.56 11.17
CA GLU A 62 -15.42 -12.62 11.96
C GLU A 62 -16.11 -11.26 12.13
N LEU A 63 -15.32 -10.18 12.30
CA LEU A 63 -15.83 -8.81 12.43
C LEU A 63 -16.50 -8.30 11.14
N PHE A 64 -16.06 -8.73 9.96
CA PHE A 64 -16.65 -8.33 8.67
C PHE A 64 -17.68 -9.33 8.15
N SER A 65 -17.59 -10.60 8.54
CA SER A 65 -18.56 -11.64 8.19
C SER A 65 -19.84 -11.58 9.01
N GLY A 66 -20.16 -10.40 9.56
CA GLY A 66 -21.19 -10.13 10.55
C GLY A 66 -22.33 -11.13 10.47
N SER A 67 -22.52 -11.88 11.56
CA SER A 67 -23.66 -12.76 11.75
C SER A 67 -24.94 -11.98 11.41
N HIS A 68 -25.47 -12.19 10.22
CA HIS A 68 -26.86 -11.94 9.92
C HIS A 68 -27.58 -13.25 10.23
N PRO A 69 -28.18 -13.42 11.42
CA PRO A 69 -29.09 -14.53 11.61
C PRO A 69 -30.26 -14.23 10.69
N ARG A 70 -30.37 -15.00 9.59
CA ARG A 70 -31.61 -15.10 8.83
C ARG A 70 -32.65 -15.68 9.78
N GLY A 71 -33.51 -14.80 10.31
CA GLY A 71 -34.88 -15.15 10.67
C GLY A 71 -35.73 -15.23 9.41
#